data_AF-A0A967UET4-F1
#
_entry.id   AF-A0A967UET4-F1
#
_cell.length_a   1.000
_cell.length_b   1.000
_cell.length_c   1.000
_cell.angle_alpha   90.00
_cell.angle_beta   90.00
_cell.angle_gamma   90.00
#
_symmetry.space_group_name_H-M   'P 1'
#
loop_
_entity.id
_entity.type
_entity.pdbx_description
1 polymer ?
#
loop_
_entity_poly.entity_id
_entity_poly.type
_entity_poly.pdbx_seq_one_letter_code
_entity_poly.pdbx_strand_id
1 'polypeptide(L)'
;MSKTVNYTPEQTEIIKGMYLGVADEGEARRDEVVKEIAAMYGKSVRSVIAKLSRMDVYIAKKHVAKDGQPAIRKDAAAARLREITGLPLVSAENLTKTDLKALIARIEELREGQSDEDSDLA
;
A
#
# COMPACT_ATOMS: atom_id res chain seq x y z
N MET A 1 -35.78 -18.23 7.06
CA MET A 1 -35.58 -16.78 7.30
C MET A 1 -35.24 -16.13 5.97
N SER A 2 -36.14 -15.32 5.40
CA SER A 2 -35.91 -14.62 4.14
C SER A 2 -34.82 -13.55 4.33
N LYS A 3 -33.81 -13.54 3.46
CA LYS A 3 -32.73 -12.55 3.48
C LYS A 3 -33.28 -11.26 2.90
N THR A 4 -33.38 -10.19 3.70
CA THR A 4 -33.72 -8.86 3.20
C THR A 4 -32.73 -8.46 2.10
N VAL A 5 -33.24 -8.27 0.89
CA VAL A 5 -32.46 -7.89 -0.29
C VAL A 5 -32.19 -6.39 -0.21
N ASN A 6 -30.93 -6.03 0.08
CA ASN A 6 -30.53 -4.62 0.26
C ASN A 6 -30.42 -3.82 -1.06
N TYR A 7 -30.23 -4.51 -2.18
CA TYR A 7 -30.12 -3.93 -3.53
C TYR A 7 -30.93 -4.78 -4.49
N THR A 8 -31.78 -4.15 -5.31
CA THR A 8 -32.48 -4.85 -6.38
C THR A 8 -31.47 -5.38 -7.42
N PRO A 9 -31.87 -6.36 -8.27
CA PRO A 9 -31.04 -6.81 -9.38
C PRO A 9 -30.62 -5.66 -10.30
N GLU A 10 -31.55 -4.77 -10.64
CA GLU A 10 -31.29 -3.59 -11.47
C GLU A 10 -30.27 -2.64 -10.82
N GLN A 11 -30.42 -2.36 -9.52
CA GLN A 11 -29.45 -1.56 -8.78
C GLN A 11 -28.07 -2.21 -8.76
N THR A 12 -28.02 -3.54 -8.72
CA THR A 12 -26.75 -4.27 -8.74
C THR A 12 -26.01 -4.07 -10.06
N GLU A 13 -26.71 -4.14 -11.19
CA GLU A 13 -26.11 -3.89 -12.50
C GLU A 13 -25.68 -2.44 -12.68
N ILE A 14 -26.48 -1.47 -12.21
CA ILE A 14 -26.11 -0.05 -12.25
C ILE A 14 -24.84 0.20 -11.42
N ILE A 15 -24.78 -0.30 -10.18
CA ILE A 15 -23.60 -0.18 -9.31
C ILE A 15 -22.36 -0.75 -9.98
N LYS A 16 -22.48 -1.95 -10.58
CA LYS A 16 -21.40 -2.61 -11.28
C LYS A 16 -20.94 -1.79 -12.50
N GLY A 17 -21.87 -1.32 -13.32
CA GLY A 17 -21.58 -0.51 -14.50
C GLY A 17 -20.90 0.82 -14.16
N MET A 18 -21.42 1.55 -13.17
CA MET A 18 -20.82 2.80 -12.71
C MET A 18 -19.39 2.61 -12.21
N TYR A 19 -19.14 1.56 -11.41
CA TYR A 19 -17.80 1.31 -10.89
C TYR A 19 -16.82 0.84 -11.97
N LEU A 20 -17.25 -0.09 -12.84
CA LEU A 20 -16.40 -0.61 -13.91
C LEU A 20 -16.07 0.46 -14.96
N GLY A 21 -16.97 1.43 -15.19
CA GLY A 21 -16.72 2.54 -16.11
C GLY A 21 -15.52 3.40 -15.72
N VAL A 22 -15.15 3.44 -14.44
CA VAL A 22 -13.98 4.18 -13.92
C VAL A 22 -12.87 3.27 -13.38
N ALA A 23 -12.93 1.96 -13.65
CA ALA A 23 -12.00 0.98 -13.06
C ALA A 23 -10.53 1.34 -13.35
N ASP A 24 -10.27 1.86 -14.55
CA ASP A 24 -8.93 2.16 -15.06
C ASP A 24 -8.45 3.59 -14.75
N GLU A 25 -9.33 4.49 -14.29
CA GLU A 25 -9.03 5.93 -14.14
C GLU A 25 -8.23 6.28 -12.88
N GLY A 26 -8.16 5.37 -11.89
CA GLY A 26 -7.35 5.53 -10.69
C GLY A 26 -8.15 5.48 -9.38
N GLU A 27 -7.44 5.37 -8.26
CA GLU A 27 -8.06 5.13 -6.95
C GLU A 27 -8.97 6.28 -6.49
N ALA A 28 -8.55 7.53 -6.66
CA ALA A 28 -9.33 8.70 -6.29
C ALA A 28 -10.68 8.74 -7.01
N ARG A 29 -10.69 8.46 -8.32
CA ARG A 29 -11.91 8.42 -9.12
C ARG A 29 -12.83 7.28 -8.71
N ARG A 30 -12.30 6.08 -8.49
CA ARG A 30 -13.08 4.94 -7.98
C ARG A 30 -13.72 5.25 -6.63
N ASP A 31 -13.00 5.93 -5.74
CA ASP A 31 -13.51 6.36 -4.44
C ASP A 31 -14.65 7.38 -4.54
N GLU A 32 -14.55 8.35 -5.46
CA GLU A 32 -15.62 9.30 -5.76
C GLU A 32 -16.87 8.58 -6.22
N VAL A 33 -16.74 7.67 -7.19
CA VAL A 33 -17.88 6.90 -7.72
C VAL A 33 -18.53 6.05 -6.63
N VAL A 34 -17.75 5.43 -5.74
CA VAL A 34 -18.31 4.70 -4.59
C VAL A 34 -19.13 5.63 -3.67
N LYS A 35 -18.67 6.87 -3.45
CA LYS A 35 -19.41 7.87 -2.66
C LYS A 35 -20.67 8.35 -3.38
N GLU A 36 -20.62 8.56 -4.68
CA GLU A 36 -21.77 8.93 -5.52
C GLU A 36 -22.85 7.84 -5.47
N ILE A 37 -22.46 6.57 -5.66
CA ILE A 37 -23.36 5.41 -5.54
C ILE A 37 -23.97 5.33 -4.13
N ALA A 38 -23.17 5.56 -3.09
CA ALA A 38 -23.64 5.55 -1.72
C ALA A 38 -24.70 6.64 -1.47
N ALA A 39 -24.47 7.85 -1.96
CA ALA A 39 -25.42 8.96 -1.89
C ALA A 39 -26.70 8.68 -2.69
N MET A 40 -26.58 8.15 -3.91
CA MET A 40 -27.70 7.84 -4.81
C MET A 40 -28.72 6.89 -4.17
N TYR A 41 -28.25 5.87 -3.45
CA TYR A 41 -29.11 4.85 -2.84
C TYR A 41 -29.32 5.02 -1.33
N GLY A 42 -28.84 6.12 -0.74
CA GLY A 42 -28.91 6.36 0.70
C GLY A 42 -28.24 5.25 1.53
N LYS A 43 -27.11 4.73 1.05
CA LYS A 43 -26.34 3.65 1.70
C LYS A 43 -25.01 4.18 2.21
N SER A 44 -24.36 3.41 3.07
CA SER A 44 -22.98 3.71 3.46
C SER A 44 -22.01 3.27 2.36
N VAL A 45 -20.90 4.01 2.21
CA VAL A 45 -19.75 3.64 1.36
C VAL A 45 -19.32 2.20 1.62
N ARG A 46 -19.28 1.78 2.89
CA ARG A 46 -18.94 0.41 3.30
C ARG A 46 -19.90 -0.65 2.73
N SER A 47 -21.19 -0.36 2.64
CA SER A 47 -22.18 -1.27 2.04
C SER A 47 -21.97 -1.43 0.54
N VAL A 48 -21.66 -0.32 -0.15
CA VAL A 48 -21.36 -0.32 -1.59
C VAL A 48 -20.09 -1.12 -1.88
N ILE A 49 -19.01 -0.87 -1.14
CA ILE A 49 -17.75 -1.65 -1.25
C ILE A 49 -18.04 -3.14 -1.01
N ALA A 50 -18.74 -3.50 0.06
CA ALA A 50 -19.07 -4.90 0.34
C ALA A 50 -19.91 -5.54 -0.78
N LYS A 51 -20.78 -4.77 -1.43
CA LYS A 51 -21.54 -5.25 -2.59
C LYS A 51 -20.64 -5.45 -3.82
N LEU A 52 -19.75 -4.51 -4.12
CA LEU A 52 -18.75 -4.62 -5.20
C LEU A 52 -17.79 -5.79 -4.96
N SER A 53 -17.34 -6.00 -3.73
CA SER A 53 -16.47 -7.14 -3.37
C SER A 53 -17.17 -8.48 -3.54
N ARG A 54 -18.47 -8.58 -3.23
CA ARG A 54 -19.27 -9.81 -3.46
C ARG A 54 -19.49 -10.11 -4.95
N MET A 55 -19.26 -9.13 -5.82
CA MET A 55 -19.32 -9.29 -7.27
C MET A 55 -17.93 -9.50 -7.88
N ASP A 56 -16.89 -9.62 -7.06
CA ASP A 56 -15.48 -9.75 -7.48
C ASP A 56 -14.99 -8.63 -8.41
N VAL A 57 -15.62 -7.44 -8.38
CA VAL A 57 -15.22 -6.29 -9.21
C VAL A 57 -14.45 -5.22 -8.44
N TYR A 58 -14.47 -5.24 -7.11
CA TYR A 58 -13.84 -4.20 -6.30
C TYR A 58 -12.31 -4.27 -6.36
N ILE A 59 -11.68 -3.17 -6.75
CA ILE A 59 -10.22 -3.02 -6.75
C ILE A 59 -9.78 -2.49 -5.39
N ALA A 60 -9.06 -3.31 -4.63
CA ALA A 60 -8.54 -2.96 -3.32
C ALA A 60 -7.54 -1.79 -3.39
N LYS A 61 -7.57 -0.96 -2.36
CA LYS A 61 -6.69 0.20 -2.22
C LYS A 61 -5.23 -0.20 -2.07
N LYS A 62 -4.32 0.56 -2.68
CA LYS A 62 -2.89 0.37 -2.46
C LYS A 62 -2.51 1.04 -1.14
N HIS A 63 -2.02 0.26 -0.17
CA HIS A 63 -1.47 0.81 1.07
C HIS A 63 -0.11 1.45 0.81
N VAL A 64 -0.12 2.75 0.58
CA VAL A 64 1.08 3.59 0.47
C VAL A 64 1.34 4.35 1.76
N ALA A 65 2.60 4.66 2.03
CA ALA A 65 3.01 5.59 3.07
C ALA A 65 2.67 7.05 2.66
N LYS A 66 2.85 8.00 3.60
CA LYS A 66 2.48 9.42 3.39
C LYS A 66 3.23 10.07 2.22
N ASP A 67 4.37 9.52 1.84
CA ASP A 67 5.22 9.93 0.73
C ASP A 67 4.87 9.24 -0.61
N GLY A 68 3.84 8.39 -0.63
CA GLY A 68 3.40 7.65 -1.81
C GLY A 68 4.18 6.37 -2.10
N GLN A 69 5.20 6.02 -1.29
CA GLN A 69 5.95 4.78 -1.44
C GLN A 69 5.20 3.59 -0.82
N PRO A 70 5.49 2.34 -1.24
CA PRO A 70 4.92 1.16 -0.59
C PRO A 70 5.20 1.19 0.91
N ALA A 71 4.17 0.97 1.73
CA ALA A 71 4.34 0.97 3.18
C ALA A 71 5.26 -0.19 3.60
N ILE A 72 6.48 0.11 4.04
CA ILE A 72 7.44 -0.88 4.55
C ILE A 72 7.23 -1.04 6.07
N ARG A 73 7.04 -2.27 6.53
CA ARG A 73 6.98 -2.58 7.96
C ARG A 73 8.36 -2.41 8.60
N LYS A 74 8.43 -1.88 9.81
CA LYS A 74 9.71 -1.64 10.53
C LYS A 74 10.56 -2.91 10.68
N ASP A 75 9.93 -4.07 10.89
CA ASP A 75 10.64 -5.36 10.98
C ASP A 75 11.29 -5.74 9.65
N ALA A 76 10.60 -5.48 8.53
CA ALA A 76 11.13 -5.73 7.20
C ALA A 76 12.26 -4.75 6.85
N ALA A 77 12.16 -3.49 7.30
CA ALA A 77 13.24 -2.52 7.17
C ALA A 77 14.48 -2.94 7.98
N ALA A 78 14.29 -3.41 9.21
CA ALA A 78 15.38 -3.93 10.04
C ALA A 78 16.04 -5.14 9.38
N ALA A 79 15.27 -6.11 8.88
CA ALA A 79 15.79 -7.28 8.18
C ALA A 79 16.64 -6.88 6.96
N ARG A 80 16.14 -5.97 6.11
CA ARG A 80 16.93 -5.45 4.96
C ARG A 80 18.21 -4.77 5.40
N LEU A 81 18.20 -3.98 6.47
CA LEU A 81 19.43 -3.37 6.99
C LEU A 81 20.43 -4.44 7.45
N ARG A 82 19.98 -5.54 8.07
CA ARG A 82 20.88 -6.64 8.43
C ARG A 82 21.51 -7.29 7.21
N GLU A 83 20.74 -7.50 6.15
CA GLU A 83 21.24 -8.09 4.91
C GLU A 83 22.31 -7.21 4.25
N ILE A 84 22.10 -5.89 4.21
CA ILE A 84 23.05 -4.95 3.60
C ILE A 84 24.32 -4.79 4.45
N THR A 85 24.16 -4.71 5.76
CA THR A 85 25.25 -4.29 6.67
C THR A 85 25.95 -5.45 7.37
N GLY A 86 25.32 -6.63 7.41
CA GLY A 86 25.77 -7.78 8.22
C GLY A 86 25.55 -7.61 9.73
N LEU A 87 24.89 -6.54 10.18
CA LEU A 87 24.72 -6.24 11.61
C LEU A 87 23.46 -6.92 12.20
N PRO A 88 23.49 -7.36 13.47
CA PRO A 88 22.37 -8.05 14.11
C PRO A 88 21.28 -7.09 14.66
N LEU A 89 20.66 -6.28 13.80
CA LEU A 89 19.75 -5.19 14.19
C LEU A 89 18.32 -5.64 14.55
N VAL A 90 17.94 -5.65 15.83
CA VAL A 90 16.65 -6.20 16.29
C VAL A 90 15.41 -5.49 15.72
N SER A 91 15.39 -4.15 15.70
CA SER A 91 14.27 -3.34 15.18
C SER A 91 14.76 -1.97 14.72
N ALA A 92 14.11 -1.39 13.72
CA ALA A 92 14.39 -0.03 13.25
C ALA A 92 13.98 1.06 14.27
N GLU A 93 13.05 0.77 15.18
CA GLU A 93 12.55 1.73 16.19
C GLU A 93 13.42 1.80 17.44
N ASN A 94 14.06 0.68 17.79
CA ASN A 94 14.86 0.53 19.00
C ASN A 94 16.35 0.46 18.70
N LEU A 95 16.81 1.08 17.61
CA LEU A 95 18.23 1.19 17.31
C LEU A 95 18.92 1.96 18.43
N THR A 96 19.88 1.32 19.09
CA THR A 96 20.67 1.95 20.15
C THR A 96 21.70 2.90 19.55
N LYS A 97 22.31 3.76 20.38
CA LYS A 97 23.43 4.61 19.94
C LYS A 97 24.61 3.80 19.38
N THR A 98 24.82 2.60 19.91
CA THR A 98 25.86 1.68 19.43
C THR A 98 25.51 1.14 18.05
N ASP A 99 24.26 0.73 17.84
CA ASP A 99 23.78 0.23 16.54
C ASP A 99 23.89 1.31 15.46
N LEU A 100 23.53 2.55 15.79
CA LEU A 100 23.63 3.69 14.86
C LEU A 100 25.08 3.99 14.48
N LYS A 101 26.02 3.94 15.43
CA LYS A 101 27.45 4.12 15.14
C LYS A 101 28.00 3.03 14.24
N ALA A 102 27.62 1.77 14.48
CA ALA A 102 28.02 0.64 13.65
C ALA A 102 27.44 0.75 12.23
N LEU A 103 26.18 1.17 12.11
CA LEU A 103 25.54 1.44 10.81
C LEU A 103 26.27 2.54 10.04
N ILE A 104 26.60 3.66 10.67
CA ILE A 104 27.33 4.77 10.03
C ILE A 104 28.68 4.27 9.51
N ALA A 105 29.47 3.60 10.36
CA ALA A 105 30.78 3.09 9.96
C ALA A 105 30.69 2.12 8.77
N ARG A 106 29.69 1.21 8.78
CA ARG A 106 29.51 0.27 7.67
C ARG A 106 29.07 0.95 6.38
N ILE A 107 28.22 1.98 6.46
CA ILE A 107 27.79 2.76 5.30
C ILE A 107 28.96 3.58 4.73
N GLU A 108 29.83 4.14 5.57
CA GLU A 108 31.04 4.86 5.14
C GLU A 108 32.02 3.92 4.42
N GLU A 109 32.27 2.73 4.97
CA GLU A 109 33.11 1.71 4.34
C GLU A 109 32.56 1.26 2.98
N LEU A 110 31.24 1.04 2.87
CA LEU A 110 30.61 0.71 1.60
C LEU A 110 30.72 1.83 0.57
N ARG A 111 30.70 3.10 1.00
CA ARG A 111 30.87 4.26 0.11
C ARG A 111 32.31 4.37 -0.40
N GLU A 112 33.30 4.09 0.45
CA GLU A 112 34.71 4.10 0.07
C GLU A 112 35.05 2.95 -0.88
N GLY A 113 34.48 1.77 -0.67
CA GLY A 113 34.65 0.64 -1.61
C GLY A 113 34.06 0.89 -3.00
N GLN A 114 33.07 1.79 -3.14
CA GLN A 114 32.53 2.19 -4.44
C GLN A 114 33.41 3.20 -5.18
N SER A 115 34.22 4.00 -4.47
CA SER A 115 35.15 4.92 -5.14
C SER A 115 36.37 4.23 -5.76
N ASP A 116 36.73 3.04 -5.28
CA ASP A 116 37.86 2.28 -5.83
C ASP A 116 37.49 1.54 -7.14
N GLU A 117 36.23 1.11 -7.31
CA GLU A 117 35.79 0.43 -8.55
C GLU A 117 35.51 1.39 -9.72
N ASP A 118 35.07 2.63 -9.45
CA ASP A 118 34.82 3.63 -10.51
C ASP A 118 36.13 4.25 -11.07
N SER A 119 37.27 4.05 -10.39
CA SER A 119 38.59 4.56 -10.83
C SER A 119 39.28 3.66 -11.88
N ASP A 120 38.87 2.40 -12.03
CA ASP A 120 39.47 1.45 -12.99
C ASP A 120 38.72 1.40 -14.34
N LEU A 121 37.71 2.27 -14.53
CA LEU A 121 36.88 2.35 -15.75
C LEU A 121 36.93 3.72 -16.48
N ALA A 122 37.84 4.62 -16.10
CA ALA A 122 38.09 5.89 -16.78
C ALA A 122 39.47 5.92 -17.46
#